data_AF-A0A3A5L609-F1
#
_entry.id   AF-A0A3A5L609-F1
#
_cell.length_a   1.000
_cell.length_b   1.000
_cell.length_c   1.000
_cell.angle_alpha   90.00
_cell.angle_beta   90.00
_cell.angle_gamma   90.00
#
_symmetry.space_group_name_H-M   'P 1'
#
loop_
_entity.id
_entity.type
_entity.pdbx_description
1 polymer ?
#
loop_
_entity_poly.entity_id
_entity_poly.type
_entity_poly.pdbx_seq_one_letter_code
_entity_poly.pdbx_strand_id
1 'polypeptide(L)'
;MALIRAISLDFDGAIFNDDFHRHKEVIRANKALLDLIATNAEGYDSTTLYAGTNRQSVSDDRANAYKNDTGSAFPHLMQLAAYLKDKLRKVKLDKFLLTDLYHQRKAGESFNEALSLLDKDNLHYDQEKMKNGPFKDWLHDQSKLTLLYAQIHRFAKQHPKDALDFYFYDDREDILEKLHAYFQQNPNRLPSNLCLRIKRYCGEGSLKDYPSIQGTGKLDKKYKATVKRLAADTLESVRFQQKSPANGKGRPIHTYKEAEESNFVLTVNLDCITDCQLLAAQQPLPVAAAASTQPTDGDLVLEKSASWHSFTKPATENDRSHLLRQRSVPHTSAQPPSEPSHGHPESSNQALQTENAGDNLAILTSALPAIPPVSISPVSEESLNAAEAAIPVSEEKKSEPIAWQFYRPATYPLPEKPLLRQTSSTTAIASPTRDENKRPAQFL
;
A
#
# COMPACT_ATOMS: atom_id res chain seq x y z
N MET A 1 -18.94 -1.26 -23.49
CA MET A 1 -18.52 -1.65 -22.13
C MET A 1 -17.07 -1.23 -22.01
N ALA A 2 -16.73 -0.40 -21.03
CA ALA A 2 -15.35 0.02 -20.84
C ALA A 2 -14.53 -1.12 -20.22
N LEU A 3 -13.23 -1.15 -20.52
CA LEU A 3 -12.27 -1.96 -19.77
C LEU A 3 -11.55 -1.04 -18.79
N ILE A 4 -11.65 -1.33 -17.49
CA ILE A 4 -11.12 -0.48 -16.42
C ILE A 4 -10.09 -1.26 -15.60
N ARG A 5 -8.98 -0.60 -15.28
CA ARG A 5 -7.89 -1.21 -14.51
C ARG A 5 -7.82 -0.69 -13.09
N ALA A 6 -7.50 -1.56 -12.15
CA ALA A 6 -6.99 -1.22 -10.84
C ALA A 6 -5.59 -1.81 -10.64
N ILE A 7 -4.71 -1.07 -9.96
CA ILE A 7 -3.35 -1.48 -9.62
C ILE A 7 -3.14 -1.23 -8.13
N SER A 8 -2.84 -2.28 -7.38
CA SER A 8 -2.55 -2.23 -5.96
C SER A 8 -1.11 -2.66 -5.71
N LEU A 9 -0.33 -1.79 -5.08
CA LEU A 9 1.12 -1.92 -4.96
C LEU A 9 1.53 -2.08 -3.49
N ASP A 10 2.22 -3.18 -3.17
CA ASP A 10 2.98 -3.25 -1.92
C ASP A 10 4.20 -2.33 -1.96
N PHE A 11 4.72 -1.97 -0.78
CA PHE A 11 5.84 -1.05 -0.62
C PHE A 11 7.10 -1.75 -0.15
N ASP A 12 7.12 -2.23 1.10
CA ASP A 12 8.31 -2.84 1.69
C ASP A 12 8.75 -4.06 0.88
N GLY A 13 9.99 -4.08 0.37
CA GLY A 13 10.52 -5.15 -0.47
C GLY A 13 10.08 -5.11 -1.95
N ALA A 14 8.97 -4.44 -2.26
CA ALA A 14 8.44 -4.27 -3.62
C ALA A 14 8.81 -2.92 -4.24
N ILE A 15 8.02 -1.86 -3.98
CA ILE A 15 8.32 -0.50 -4.46
C ILE A 15 9.55 0.09 -3.77
N PHE A 16 9.71 -0.21 -2.48
CA PHE A 16 10.92 0.02 -1.70
C PHE A 16 11.86 -1.18 -1.81
N ASN A 17 12.26 -1.50 -3.05
CA ASN A 17 13.27 -2.51 -3.35
C ASN A 17 14.70 -1.96 -3.11
N ASP A 18 15.71 -2.81 -3.35
CA ASP A 18 17.11 -2.47 -3.17
C ASP A 18 17.54 -1.19 -3.89
N ASP A 19 17.01 -0.93 -5.09
CA ASP A 19 17.39 0.28 -5.83
C ASP A 19 16.83 1.55 -5.16
N PHE A 20 15.63 1.47 -4.59
CA PHE A 20 15.08 2.55 -3.78
C PHE A 20 15.94 2.78 -2.53
N HIS A 21 16.39 1.73 -1.85
CA HIS A 21 17.24 1.91 -0.67
C HIS A 21 18.58 2.57 -0.99
N ARG A 22 19.14 2.32 -2.20
CA ARG A 22 20.38 2.96 -2.66
C ARG A 22 20.21 4.43 -3.05
N HIS A 23 19.08 4.79 -3.66
CA HIS A 23 18.94 6.10 -4.32
C HIS A 23 17.84 7.00 -3.74
N LYS A 24 16.92 6.44 -2.96
CA LYS A 24 15.74 7.11 -2.38
C LYS A 24 14.83 7.81 -3.42
N GLU A 25 14.90 7.37 -4.67
CA GLU A 25 14.12 7.90 -5.79
C GLU A 25 13.12 6.84 -6.29
N VAL A 26 11.85 6.96 -5.89
CA VAL A 26 10.84 5.91 -6.14
C VAL A 26 10.57 5.66 -7.63
N ILE A 27 10.60 6.70 -8.46
CA ILE A 27 10.37 6.56 -9.91
C ILE A 27 11.53 5.86 -10.59
N ARG A 28 12.78 6.25 -10.25
CA ARG A 28 13.99 5.62 -10.78
C ARG A 28 14.00 4.14 -10.45
N ALA A 29 13.84 3.81 -9.16
CA ALA A 29 13.90 2.45 -8.65
C ALA A 29 12.84 1.50 -9.22
N ASN A 30 11.77 2.04 -9.81
CA ASN A 30 10.65 1.27 -10.33
C ASN A 30 10.36 1.56 -11.81
N LYS A 31 11.30 2.19 -12.52
CA LYS A 31 11.06 2.68 -13.89
C LYS A 31 10.65 1.56 -14.84
N ALA A 32 11.32 0.40 -14.78
CA ALA A 32 11.00 -0.75 -15.63
C ALA A 32 9.56 -1.24 -15.42
N LEU A 33 9.10 -1.35 -14.16
CA LEU A 33 7.72 -1.72 -13.85
C LEU A 33 6.72 -0.66 -14.35
N LEU A 34 7.02 0.62 -14.12
CA LEU A 34 6.13 1.71 -14.51
C LEU A 34 6.00 1.84 -16.03
N ASP A 35 7.10 1.67 -16.76
CA ASP A 35 7.09 1.65 -18.22
C ASP A 35 6.31 0.43 -18.74
N LEU A 36 6.46 -0.76 -18.12
CA LEU A 36 5.66 -1.93 -18.47
C LEU A 36 4.15 -1.69 -18.25
N ILE A 37 3.77 -1.08 -17.12
CA ILE A 37 2.38 -0.69 -16.84
C ILE A 37 1.85 0.28 -17.89
N ALA A 38 2.69 1.21 -18.33
CA ALA A 38 2.36 2.20 -19.36
C ALA A 38 2.18 1.56 -20.74
N THR A 39 3.11 0.70 -21.16
CA THR A 39 3.03 -0.03 -22.43
C THR A 39 1.80 -0.93 -22.47
N ASN A 40 1.45 -1.59 -21.37
CA ASN A 40 0.29 -2.48 -21.27
C ASN A 40 -1.01 -1.75 -20.93
N ALA A 41 -1.10 -0.43 -21.16
CA ALA A 41 -2.29 0.35 -20.88
C ALA A 41 -3.23 0.51 -22.08
N GLU A 42 -2.81 0.07 -23.27
CA GLU A 42 -3.67 0.07 -24.45
C GLU A 42 -4.97 -0.73 -24.16
N GLY A 43 -6.10 -0.17 -24.59
CA GLY A 43 -7.43 -0.75 -24.36
C GLY A 43 -8.09 -0.40 -23.02
N TYR A 44 -7.36 0.18 -22.06
CA TYR A 44 -7.95 0.62 -20.79
C TYR A 44 -8.47 2.06 -20.86
N ASP A 45 -9.70 2.28 -20.40
CA ASP A 45 -10.33 3.61 -20.36
C ASP A 45 -9.90 4.45 -19.15
N SER A 46 -9.56 3.79 -18.04
CA SER A 46 -9.00 4.45 -16.85
C SER A 46 -8.21 3.47 -15.97
N THR A 47 -7.36 4.01 -15.08
CA THR A 47 -6.58 3.24 -14.11
C THR A 47 -6.74 3.83 -12.71
N THR A 48 -7.05 2.99 -11.71
CA THR A 48 -7.06 3.38 -10.29
C THR A 48 -5.89 2.76 -9.55
N LEU A 49 -5.09 3.57 -8.86
CA LEU A 49 -4.02 3.12 -7.97
C LEU A 49 -4.50 2.99 -6.52
N TYR A 50 -4.03 1.93 -5.86
CA TYR A 50 -4.28 1.60 -4.46
C TYR A 50 -2.98 1.35 -3.70
N ALA A 51 -3.00 1.58 -2.39
CA ALA A 51 -1.98 1.10 -1.47
C ALA A 51 -2.20 -0.39 -1.17
N GLY A 52 -1.40 -1.27 -1.78
CA GLY A 52 -1.43 -2.73 -1.59
C GLY A 52 -0.61 -3.23 -0.40
N THR A 53 -0.14 -2.30 0.45
CA THR A 53 0.73 -2.56 1.58
C THR A 53 -0.03 -2.69 2.90
N ASN A 54 0.55 -3.40 3.89
CA ASN A 54 0.04 -3.45 5.26
C ASN A 54 0.26 -2.14 6.05
N ARG A 55 0.90 -1.12 5.47
CA ARG A 55 0.96 0.25 6.00
C ARG A 55 -0.42 0.93 5.89
N GLN A 56 -1.42 0.43 6.61
CA GLN A 56 -2.82 0.88 6.50
C GLN A 56 -3.25 1.84 7.63
N SER A 57 -2.38 2.12 8.60
CA SER A 57 -2.56 3.12 9.67
C SER A 57 -1.33 4.01 9.81
N VAL A 58 -1.47 5.13 10.52
CA VAL A 58 -0.34 5.99 10.90
C VAL A 58 0.71 5.19 11.68
N SER A 59 0.26 4.29 12.57
CA SER A 59 1.15 3.46 13.39
C SER A 59 1.97 2.51 12.52
N ASP A 60 1.32 1.76 11.62
CA ASP A 60 2.02 0.80 10.76
C ASP A 60 2.94 1.50 9.75
N ASP A 61 2.49 2.58 9.12
CA ASP A 61 3.32 3.31 8.18
C ASP A 61 4.53 3.94 8.89
N ARG A 62 4.36 4.55 10.08
CA ARG A 62 5.49 5.09 10.86
C ARG A 62 6.47 3.99 11.28
N ALA A 63 5.96 2.88 11.81
CA ALA A 63 6.82 1.80 12.29
C ALA A 63 7.69 1.24 11.15
N ASN A 64 7.11 1.01 9.97
CA ASN A 64 7.87 0.55 8.81
C ASN A 64 8.77 1.65 8.22
N ALA A 65 8.31 2.90 8.17
CA ALA A 65 9.11 4.04 7.72
C ALA A 65 10.39 4.21 8.54
N TYR A 66 10.30 4.06 9.86
CA TYR A 66 11.44 4.12 10.77
C TYR A 66 12.33 2.89 10.64
N LYS A 67 11.74 1.69 10.70
CA LYS A 67 12.49 0.42 10.66
C LYS A 67 13.31 0.26 9.38
N ASN A 68 12.74 0.66 8.24
CA ASN A 68 13.35 0.45 6.93
C ASN A 68 14.04 1.71 6.38
N ASP A 69 14.01 2.82 7.13
CA ASP A 69 14.53 4.12 6.68
C ASP A 69 13.95 4.56 5.32
N THR A 70 12.65 4.32 5.08
CA THR A 70 12.03 4.60 3.77
C THR A 70 11.24 5.91 3.73
N GLY A 71 10.97 6.50 4.90
CA GLY A 71 9.88 7.47 5.04
C GLY A 71 8.50 6.83 4.85
N SER A 72 7.46 7.66 4.84
CA SER A 72 6.07 7.23 4.63
C SER A 72 5.85 6.72 3.21
N ALA A 73 5.07 5.64 3.05
CA ALA A 73 4.70 5.12 1.73
C ALA A 73 3.76 6.05 0.95
N PHE A 74 2.98 6.89 1.63
CA PHE A 74 1.87 7.63 1.02
C PHE A 74 2.32 8.76 0.07
N PRO A 75 3.34 9.58 0.38
CA PRO A 75 3.92 10.51 -0.59
C PRO A 75 4.48 9.82 -1.83
N HIS A 76 5.12 8.66 -1.66
CA HIS A 76 5.65 7.89 -2.78
C HIS A 76 4.55 7.32 -3.67
N LEU A 77 3.43 6.86 -3.10
CA LEU A 77 2.25 6.46 -3.88
C LEU A 77 1.68 7.63 -4.70
N MET A 78 1.69 8.85 -4.16
CA MET A 78 1.30 10.05 -4.90
C MET A 78 2.24 10.35 -6.06
N GLN A 79 3.56 10.20 -5.87
CA GLN A 79 4.54 10.36 -6.94
C GLN A 79 4.34 9.34 -8.06
N LEU A 80 4.09 8.06 -7.73
CA LEU A 80 3.79 7.01 -8.71
C LEU A 80 2.50 7.32 -9.51
N ALA A 81 1.45 7.77 -8.82
CA ALA A 81 0.20 8.16 -9.47
C ALA A 81 0.39 9.37 -10.40
N ALA A 82 1.20 10.36 -10.01
CA ALA A 82 1.53 11.52 -10.85
C ALA A 82 2.30 11.08 -12.10
N TYR A 83 3.35 10.27 -11.93
CA TYR A 83 4.14 9.74 -13.05
C TYR A 83 3.29 8.99 -14.08
N LEU A 84 2.37 8.13 -13.60
CA LEU A 84 1.49 7.37 -14.48
C LEU A 84 0.44 8.26 -15.16
N LYS A 85 0.02 9.36 -14.54
CA LYS A 85 -0.96 10.28 -15.13
C LYS A 85 -0.44 10.94 -16.42
N ASP A 86 0.86 11.15 -16.53
CA ASP A 86 1.49 11.71 -17.73
C ASP A 86 1.56 10.69 -18.89
N LYS A 87 1.44 9.40 -18.57
CA LYS A 87 1.55 8.29 -19.53
C LYS A 87 0.24 7.60 -19.86
N LEU A 88 -0.74 7.70 -18.96
CA LEU A 88 -1.98 6.94 -19.01
C LEU A 88 -3.20 7.84 -19.03
N ARG A 89 -4.28 7.35 -19.65
CA ARG A 89 -5.58 8.02 -19.61
C ARG A 89 -6.22 7.85 -18.23
N LYS A 90 -6.76 8.95 -17.69
CA LYS A 90 -7.64 8.99 -16.50
C LYS A 90 -7.09 8.16 -15.32
N VAL A 91 -5.92 8.54 -14.82
CA VAL A 91 -5.34 7.95 -13.60
C VAL A 91 -5.97 8.57 -12.36
N LYS A 92 -6.40 7.73 -11.42
CA LYS A 92 -6.92 8.12 -10.11
C LYS A 92 -6.13 7.42 -9.01
N LEU A 93 -5.83 8.15 -7.93
CA LEU A 93 -5.38 7.55 -6.68
C LEU A 93 -6.58 7.36 -5.75
N ASP A 94 -6.85 6.12 -5.33
CA ASP A 94 -7.81 5.83 -4.26
C ASP A 94 -7.07 5.79 -2.93
N LYS A 95 -7.34 6.80 -2.10
CA LYS A 95 -6.68 6.99 -0.79
C LYS A 95 -7.32 6.15 0.34
N PHE A 96 -8.29 5.29 0.02
CA PHE A 96 -8.94 4.45 1.01
C PHE A 96 -7.95 3.50 1.70
N LEU A 97 -7.93 3.54 3.04
CA LEU A 97 -7.19 2.60 3.87
C LEU A 97 -8.15 1.76 4.73
N LEU A 98 -7.70 0.58 5.18
CA LEU A 98 -8.51 -0.26 6.07
C LEU A 98 -8.82 0.41 7.41
N THR A 99 -7.95 1.30 7.92
CA THR A 99 -8.25 2.12 9.10
C THR A 99 -9.56 2.92 8.91
N ASP A 100 -9.83 3.41 7.69
CA ASP A 100 -11.09 4.09 7.41
C ASP A 100 -12.30 3.16 7.55
N LEU A 101 -12.15 1.90 7.12
CA LEU A 101 -13.20 0.89 7.21
C LEU A 101 -13.47 0.48 8.66
N TYR A 102 -12.43 0.23 9.45
CA TYR A 102 -12.58 -0.22 10.83
C TYR A 102 -13.23 0.86 11.71
N HIS A 103 -12.80 2.12 11.57
CA HIS A 103 -13.29 3.26 12.36
C HIS A 103 -14.45 4.03 11.71
N GLN A 104 -15.04 3.51 10.64
CA GLN A 104 -16.17 4.14 9.94
C GLN A 104 -15.88 5.57 9.45
N ARG A 105 -14.61 5.87 9.16
CA ARG A 105 -14.18 7.16 8.62
C ARG A 105 -14.56 7.30 7.15
N LYS A 106 -14.56 8.54 6.66
CA LYS A 106 -14.65 8.79 5.22
C LYS A 106 -13.40 8.24 4.54
N ALA A 107 -13.58 7.64 3.37
CA ALA A 107 -12.46 7.08 2.60
C ALA A 107 -11.41 8.16 2.29
N GLY A 108 -10.16 7.89 2.65
CA GLY A 108 -9.03 8.80 2.48
C GLY A 108 -8.70 9.66 3.69
N GLU A 109 -9.51 9.64 4.76
CA GLU A 109 -9.19 10.41 5.98
C GLU A 109 -7.90 9.94 6.63
N SER A 110 -7.73 8.63 6.83
CA SER A 110 -6.53 8.10 7.49
C SER A 110 -5.26 8.33 6.64
N PHE A 111 -5.39 8.28 5.31
CA PHE A 111 -4.29 8.61 4.40
C PHE A 111 -3.89 10.08 4.51
N ASN A 112 -4.86 11.00 4.51
CA ASN A 112 -4.57 12.43 4.62
C ASN A 112 -4.08 12.81 6.04
N GLU A 113 -4.57 12.13 7.07
CA GLU A 113 -4.08 12.27 8.44
C GLU A 113 -2.59 11.91 8.51
N ALA A 114 -2.19 10.76 7.98
CA ALA A 114 -0.79 10.36 7.91
C ALA A 114 0.09 11.42 7.22
N LEU A 115 -0.35 11.96 6.07
CA LEU A 115 0.37 13.03 5.37
C LEU A 115 0.53 14.29 6.22
N SER A 116 -0.49 14.66 7.01
CA SER A 116 -0.44 15.87 7.85
C SER A 116 0.59 15.79 8.98
N LEU A 117 0.93 14.56 9.39
CA LEU A 117 1.86 14.24 10.45
C LEU A 117 3.32 14.13 9.97
N LEU A 118 3.58 14.27 8.67
CA LEU A 118 4.93 14.22 8.14
C LEU A 118 5.69 15.52 8.39
N ASP A 119 7.00 15.38 8.54
CA ASP A 119 7.98 16.44 8.40
C ASP A 119 8.01 16.90 6.93
N LYS A 120 8.11 18.22 6.73
CA LYS A 120 8.05 18.83 5.40
C LYS A 120 9.27 18.49 4.54
N ASP A 121 10.41 18.22 5.17
CA ASP A 121 11.71 18.18 4.51
C ASP A 121 12.20 16.76 4.24
N ASN A 122 11.69 15.74 4.93
CA ASN A 122 12.28 14.39 4.89
C ASN A 122 11.31 13.20 4.79
N LEU A 123 10.01 13.41 4.53
CA LEU A 123 8.98 12.35 4.38
C LEU A 123 8.84 11.38 5.58
N HIS A 124 9.57 11.60 6.68
CA HIS A 124 9.38 10.90 7.94
C HIS A 124 8.31 11.60 8.78
N TYR A 125 7.85 10.91 9.82
CA TYR A 125 6.88 11.48 10.76
C TYR A 125 7.55 12.50 11.69
N ASP A 126 6.93 13.67 11.79
CA ASP A 126 7.33 14.74 12.70
C ASP A 126 7.06 14.31 14.16
N GLN A 127 8.10 14.24 14.98
CA GLN A 127 7.98 13.69 16.33
C GLN A 127 7.08 14.53 17.24
N GLU A 128 7.02 15.86 17.05
CA GLU A 128 6.16 16.73 17.84
C GLU A 128 4.69 16.52 17.45
N LYS A 129 4.39 16.41 16.15
CA LYS A 129 3.03 16.08 15.69
C LYS A 129 2.58 14.70 16.18
N MET A 130 3.51 13.75 16.26
CA MET A 130 3.23 12.40 16.73
C MET A 130 2.91 12.31 18.23
N LYS A 131 3.24 13.33 19.04
CA LYS A 131 2.89 13.36 20.47
C LYS A 131 1.38 13.48 20.71
N ASN A 132 0.62 13.96 19.72
CA ASN A 132 -0.82 14.21 19.85
C ASN A 132 -1.69 12.93 19.69
N GLY A 133 -1.10 11.74 19.74
CA GLY A 133 -1.82 10.46 19.63
C GLY A 133 -2.61 10.09 20.90
N PRO A 134 -3.64 9.23 20.80
CA PRO A 134 -3.55 7.99 20.03
C PRO A 134 -4.16 8.07 18.61
N PHE A 135 -3.42 7.56 17.64
CA PHE A 135 -3.89 7.41 16.26
C PHE A 135 -4.72 6.13 16.10
N LYS A 136 -5.68 6.15 15.18
CA LYS A 136 -6.53 5.00 14.90
C LYS A 136 -5.74 3.89 14.20
N ASP A 137 -5.86 2.66 14.68
CA ASP A 137 -5.22 1.47 14.07
C ASP A 137 -6.27 0.56 13.40
N TRP A 138 -5.86 -0.56 12.84
CA TRP A 138 -6.72 -1.53 12.17
C TRP A 138 -6.37 -2.96 12.60
N LEU A 139 -7.26 -3.93 12.35
CA LEU A 139 -6.92 -5.33 12.56
C LEU A 139 -5.94 -5.79 11.49
N HIS A 140 -4.66 -5.81 11.85
CA HIS A 140 -3.56 -6.14 10.96
C HIS A 140 -3.64 -7.59 10.47
N ASP A 141 -3.98 -7.75 9.19
CA ASP A 141 -4.05 -9.02 8.48
C ASP A 141 -2.80 -9.22 7.61
N GLN A 142 -1.85 -10.01 8.11
CA GLN A 142 -0.58 -10.25 7.42
C GLN A 142 -0.76 -11.00 6.09
N SER A 143 -1.89 -11.67 5.88
CA SER A 143 -2.20 -12.37 4.62
C SER A 143 -2.65 -11.43 3.50
N LYS A 144 -2.96 -10.16 3.81
CA LYS A 144 -3.51 -9.14 2.90
C LYS A 144 -4.87 -9.52 2.27
N LEU A 145 -5.53 -10.58 2.73
CA LEU A 145 -6.83 -11.01 2.21
C LEU A 145 -7.90 -9.93 2.41
N THR A 146 -8.00 -9.38 3.62
CA THR A 146 -8.99 -8.34 3.95
C THR A 146 -8.76 -7.06 3.15
N LEU A 147 -7.51 -6.68 2.93
CA LEU A 147 -7.11 -5.53 2.10
C LEU A 147 -7.54 -5.73 0.65
N LEU A 148 -7.13 -6.84 0.05
CA LEU A 148 -7.41 -7.13 -1.35
C LEU A 148 -8.91 -7.28 -1.60
N TYR A 149 -9.64 -7.98 -0.73
CA TYR A 149 -11.10 -8.10 -0.81
C TYR A 149 -11.80 -6.74 -0.72
N ALA A 150 -11.38 -5.87 0.21
CA ALA A 150 -11.96 -4.54 0.36
C ALA A 150 -11.77 -3.68 -0.90
N GLN A 151 -10.55 -3.68 -1.46
CA GLN A 151 -10.22 -2.89 -2.65
C GLN A 151 -10.96 -3.39 -3.90
N ILE A 152 -11.00 -4.70 -4.12
CA ILE A 152 -11.69 -5.32 -5.26
C ILE A 152 -13.17 -4.95 -5.28
N HIS A 153 -13.88 -5.16 -4.17
CA HIS A 153 -15.32 -4.87 -4.13
C HIS A 153 -15.62 -3.38 -4.11
N ARG A 154 -14.74 -2.55 -3.53
CA ARG A 154 -14.83 -1.09 -3.62
C ARG A 154 -14.67 -0.61 -5.07
N PHE A 155 -13.72 -1.17 -5.80
CA PHE A 155 -13.45 -0.85 -7.20
C PHE A 155 -14.61 -1.30 -8.10
N ALA A 156 -15.04 -2.55 -7.98
CA ALA A 156 -16.17 -3.07 -8.76
C ALA A 156 -17.49 -2.34 -8.46
N LYS A 157 -17.69 -1.83 -7.24
CA LYS A 157 -18.84 -0.98 -6.90
C LYS A 157 -18.85 0.35 -7.66
N GLN A 158 -17.68 0.89 -8.02
CA GLN A 158 -17.55 2.11 -8.82
C GLN A 158 -17.79 1.85 -10.32
N HIS A 159 -17.68 0.58 -10.75
CA HIS A 159 -17.74 0.15 -12.15
C HIS A 159 -18.63 -1.09 -12.34
N PRO A 160 -19.93 -1.04 -11.99
CA PRO A 160 -20.79 -2.23 -11.93
C PRO A 160 -21.16 -2.82 -13.30
N LYS A 161 -20.90 -2.11 -14.40
CA LYS A 161 -21.28 -2.50 -15.78
C LYS A 161 -20.08 -2.66 -16.71
N ASP A 162 -18.87 -2.41 -16.20
CA ASP A 162 -17.63 -2.45 -16.99
C ASP A 162 -16.92 -3.79 -16.81
N ALA A 163 -16.01 -4.12 -17.73
CA ALA A 163 -15.05 -5.20 -17.52
C ALA A 163 -13.86 -4.67 -16.73
N LEU A 164 -13.39 -5.46 -15.76
CA LEU A 164 -12.41 -5.01 -14.78
C LEU A 164 -11.19 -5.94 -14.76
N ASP A 165 -10.00 -5.36 -14.80
CA ASP A 165 -8.77 -6.04 -14.42
C ASP A 165 -8.23 -5.44 -13.12
N PHE A 166 -7.96 -6.29 -12.13
CA PHE A 166 -7.38 -5.89 -10.86
C PHE A 166 -6.00 -6.52 -10.71
N TYR A 167 -4.97 -5.68 -10.71
CA TYR A 167 -3.58 -6.11 -10.55
C TYR A 167 -3.13 -5.91 -9.10
N PHE A 168 -2.54 -6.94 -8.51
CA PHE A 168 -1.96 -6.89 -7.17
C PHE A 168 -0.47 -7.27 -7.24
N TYR A 169 0.40 -6.38 -6.77
CA TYR A 169 1.86 -6.54 -6.78
C TYR A 169 2.39 -6.61 -5.34
N ASP A 170 3.21 -7.63 -5.08
CA ASP A 170 3.85 -7.89 -3.78
C ASP A 170 5.22 -8.52 -4.01
N ASP A 171 6.15 -8.42 -3.07
CA ASP A 171 7.46 -9.08 -3.16
C ASP A 171 7.42 -10.50 -2.57
N ARG A 172 6.51 -10.75 -1.63
CA ARG A 172 6.45 -11.97 -0.82
C ARG A 172 5.69 -13.11 -1.49
N GLU A 173 6.44 -14.11 -1.93
CA GLU A 173 5.89 -15.31 -2.55
C GLU A 173 4.93 -16.07 -1.63
N ASP A 174 5.22 -16.16 -0.34
CA ASP A 174 4.36 -16.86 0.63
C ASP A 174 2.98 -16.21 0.81
N ILE A 175 2.88 -14.88 0.67
CA ILE A 175 1.61 -14.15 0.66
C ILE A 175 0.89 -14.39 -0.67
N LEU A 176 1.61 -14.25 -1.78
CA LEU A 176 1.05 -14.35 -3.13
C LEU A 176 0.49 -15.74 -3.44
N GLU A 177 1.20 -16.81 -3.05
CA GLU A 177 0.74 -18.19 -3.22
C GLU A 177 -0.54 -18.46 -2.43
N LYS A 178 -0.59 -18.03 -1.16
CA LYS A 178 -1.79 -18.18 -0.32
C LYS A 178 -2.98 -17.41 -0.89
N LEU A 179 -2.79 -16.15 -1.31
CA LEU A 179 -3.86 -15.35 -1.92
C LEU A 179 -4.35 -15.94 -3.23
N HIS A 180 -3.43 -16.38 -4.09
CA HIS A 180 -3.76 -17.01 -5.37
C HIS A 180 -4.56 -18.29 -5.16
N ALA A 181 -4.08 -19.20 -4.31
CA ALA A 181 -4.79 -20.43 -3.96
C ALA A 181 -6.18 -20.14 -3.37
N TYR A 182 -6.27 -19.16 -2.46
CA TYR A 182 -7.54 -18.76 -1.86
C TYR A 182 -8.57 -18.33 -2.91
N PHE A 183 -8.22 -17.39 -3.80
CA PHE A 183 -9.16 -16.88 -4.79
C PHE A 183 -9.42 -17.88 -5.93
N GLN A 184 -8.47 -18.76 -6.24
CA GLN A 184 -8.67 -19.84 -7.21
C GLN A 184 -9.67 -20.88 -6.71
N GLN A 185 -9.64 -21.20 -5.41
CA GLN A 185 -10.62 -22.09 -4.78
C GLN A 185 -11.97 -21.40 -4.53
N ASN A 186 -11.97 -20.06 -4.44
CA ASN A 186 -13.16 -19.27 -4.13
C ASN A 186 -13.41 -18.16 -5.17
N PRO A 187 -13.54 -18.47 -6.48
CA PRO A 187 -13.72 -17.45 -7.52
C PRO A 187 -15.06 -16.70 -7.38
N ASN A 188 -16.02 -17.28 -6.67
CA ASN A 188 -17.29 -16.65 -6.30
C ASN A 188 -17.14 -15.52 -5.26
N ARG A 189 -15.97 -15.34 -4.66
CA ARG A 189 -15.64 -14.19 -3.80
C ARG A 189 -15.21 -12.97 -4.59
N LEU A 190 -14.91 -13.13 -5.88
CA LEU A 190 -14.58 -12.06 -6.81
C LEU A 190 -15.82 -11.70 -7.65
N PRO A 191 -16.09 -10.42 -7.93
CA PRO A 191 -17.17 -10.02 -8.83
C PRO A 191 -17.01 -10.64 -10.23
N SER A 192 -18.12 -11.07 -10.85
CA SER A 192 -18.11 -11.78 -12.13
C SER A 192 -17.59 -10.95 -13.31
N ASN A 193 -17.58 -9.62 -13.17
CA ASN A 193 -17.04 -8.70 -14.17
C ASN A 193 -15.56 -8.36 -13.94
N LEU A 194 -14.87 -9.07 -13.03
CA LEU A 194 -13.49 -8.79 -12.64
C LEU A 194 -12.56 -9.98 -12.85
N CYS A 195 -11.40 -9.71 -13.43
CA CYS A 195 -10.27 -10.63 -13.53
C CYS A 195 -9.15 -10.18 -12.58
N LEU A 196 -8.76 -11.05 -11.65
CA LEU A 196 -7.68 -10.80 -10.70
C LEU A 196 -6.34 -11.29 -11.28
N ARG A 197 -5.32 -10.43 -11.19
CA ARG A 197 -3.97 -10.68 -11.70
C ARG A 197 -2.96 -10.42 -10.59
N ILE A 198 -2.44 -11.50 -10.03
CA ILE A 198 -1.44 -11.47 -8.97
C ILE A 198 -0.05 -11.53 -9.60
N LYS A 199 0.84 -10.64 -9.16
CA LYS A 199 2.20 -10.51 -9.71
C LYS A 199 3.20 -10.37 -8.57
N ARG A 200 4.28 -11.12 -8.62
CA ARG A 200 5.43 -10.90 -7.74
C ARG A 200 6.33 -9.83 -8.34
N TYR A 201 6.76 -8.88 -7.53
CA TYR A 201 7.72 -7.84 -7.90
C TYR A 201 8.54 -7.43 -6.68
N CYS A 202 9.86 -7.56 -6.77
CA CYS A 202 10.84 -7.14 -5.77
C CYS A 202 11.97 -6.28 -6.39
N GLY A 203 11.64 -5.50 -7.43
CA GLY A 203 12.60 -4.66 -8.16
C GLY A 203 12.83 -5.08 -9.61
N GLU A 204 13.77 -4.41 -10.28
CA GLU A 204 14.03 -4.62 -11.71
C GLU A 204 14.33 -6.09 -12.05
N GLY A 205 13.74 -6.59 -13.14
CA GLY A 205 13.93 -7.97 -13.61
C GLY A 205 13.23 -9.07 -12.80
N SER A 206 12.57 -8.75 -11.69
CA SER A 206 11.99 -9.75 -10.76
C SER A 206 10.53 -10.14 -11.02
N LEU A 207 9.93 -9.63 -12.09
CA LEU A 207 8.50 -9.79 -12.32
C LEU A 207 8.13 -11.25 -12.61
N LYS A 208 7.28 -11.85 -11.75
CA LYS A 208 6.70 -13.18 -11.94
C LYS A 208 5.18 -13.12 -11.94
N ASP A 209 4.57 -13.73 -12.94
CA ASP A 209 3.12 -13.75 -13.12
C ASP A 209 2.49 -15.01 -12.57
N TYR A 210 1.37 -14.85 -11.86
CA TYR A 210 0.47 -15.95 -11.49
C TYR A 210 -0.64 -16.09 -12.54
N PRO A 211 -1.21 -17.30 -12.74
CA PRO A 211 -2.38 -17.49 -13.57
C PRO A 211 -3.53 -16.56 -13.13
N SER A 212 -4.16 -15.88 -14.09
CA SER A 212 -5.26 -14.97 -13.80
C SER A 212 -6.50 -15.71 -13.29
N ILE A 213 -7.24 -15.08 -12.37
CA ILE A 213 -8.45 -15.67 -11.77
C ILE A 213 -9.66 -14.85 -12.20
N GLN A 214 -10.51 -15.44 -13.04
CA GLN A 214 -11.79 -14.84 -13.42
C GLN A 214 -12.80 -14.98 -12.28
N GLY A 215 -13.36 -13.86 -11.83
CA GLY A 215 -14.42 -13.88 -10.84
C GLY A 215 -15.71 -14.48 -11.39
N THR A 216 -16.47 -15.14 -10.52
CA THR A 216 -17.77 -15.76 -10.83
C THR A 216 -18.88 -15.29 -9.88
N GLY A 217 -18.52 -14.47 -8.91
CA GLY A 217 -19.38 -14.02 -7.82
C GLY A 217 -20.21 -12.78 -8.11
N LYS A 218 -21.08 -12.45 -7.18
CA LYS A 218 -21.80 -11.17 -7.19
C LYS A 218 -20.95 -10.08 -6.53
N LEU A 219 -21.12 -8.84 -6.97
CA LEU A 219 -20.59 -7.67 -6.26
C LEU A 219 -21.11 -7.66 -4.81
N ASP A 220 -20.20 -7.66 -3.84
CA ASP A 220 -20.53 -7.50 -2.43
C ASP A 220 -20.75 -6.02 -2.10
N LYS A 221 -22.01 -5.60 -2.16
CA LYS A 221 -22.41 -4.23 -1.82
C LYS A 221 -22.13 -3.86 -0.36
N LYS A 222 -21.95 -4.87 0.52
CA LYS A 222 -21.68 -4.75 1.96
C LYS A 222 -20.26 -5.19 2.31
N TYR A 223 -19.30 -5.11 1.37
CA TYR A 223 -17.92 -5.58 1.57
C TYR A 223 -17.26 -5.09 2.87
N LYS A 224 -17.58 -3.87 3.34
CA LYS A 224 -17.07 -3.37 4.62
C LYS A 224 -17.46 -4.26 5.80
N ALA A 225 -18.72 -4.70 5.85
CA ALA A 225 -19.20 -5.61 6.89
C ALA A 225 -18.61 -7.02 6.72
N THR A 226 -18.44 -7.47 5.47
CA THR A 226 -17.80 -8.76 5.18
C THR A 226 -16.34 -8.78 5.62
N VAL A 227 -15.59 -7.71 5.39
CA VAL A 227 -14.20 -7.56 5.86
C VAL A 227 -14.12 -7.61 7.38
N LYS A 228 -14.97 -6.83 8.08
CA LYS A 228 -15.04 -6.87 9.55
C LYS A 228 -15.38 -8.26 10.07
N ARG A 229 -16.31 -8.96 9.40
CA ARG A 229 -16.69 -10.33 9.73
C ARG A 229 -15.53 -11.30 9.54
N LEU A 230 -14.85 -11.28 8.38
CA LEU A 230 -13.67 -12.12 8.15
C LEU A 230 -12.62 -11.93 9.24
N ALA A 231 -12.33 -10.68 9.62
CA ALA A 231 -11.39 -10.39 10.69
C ALA A 231 -11.89 -10.84 12.08
N ALA A 232 -13.19 -10.64 12.38
CA ALA A 232 -13.81 -11.11 13.61
C ALA A 232 -13.75 -12.65 13.73
N ASP A 233 -14.19 -13.37 12.69
CA ASP A 233 -14.20 -14.83 12.65
C ASP A 233 -12.78 -15.40 12.75
N THR A 234 -11.79 -14.71 12.18
CA THR A 234 -10.37 -15.07 12.31
C THR A 234 -9.89 -14.86 13.74
N LEU A 235 -10.12 -13.67 14.30
CA LEU A 235 -9.75 -13.31 15.66
C LEU A 235 -10.36 -14.27 16.70
N GLU A 236 -11.63 -14.60 16.54
CA GLU A 236 -12.40 -15.45 17.47
C GLU A 236 -12.16 -16.96 17.23
N SER A 237 -11.40 -17.32 16.20
CA SER A 237 -11.09 -18.72 15.90
C SER A 237 -10.21 -19.36 16.97
N VAL A 238 -10.45 -20.64 17.25
CA VAL A 238 -9.62 -21.44 18.16
C VAL A 238 -8.14 -21.39 17.74
N ARG A 239 -7.87 -21.45 16.43
CA ARG A 239 -6.52 -21.44 15.88
C ARG A 239 -5.79 -20.13 16.15
N PHE A 240 -6.47 -18.99 15.99
CA PHE A 240 -5.86 -17.70 16.30
C PHE A 240 -5.67 -17.50 17.80
N GLN A 241 -6.66 -17.90 18.60
CA GLN A 241 -6.62 -17.75 20.07
C GLN A 241 -5.48 -18.55 20.72
N GLN A 242 -5.00 -19.64 20.10
CA GLN A 242 -3.79 -20.35 20.53
C GLN A 242 -2.52 -19.46 20.51
N LYS A 243 -2.51 -18.38 19.73
CA LYS A 243 -1.42 -17.39 19.70
C LYS A 243 -1.46 -16.42 20.90
N SER A 244 -2.44 -16.57 21.79
CA SER A 244 -2.64 -15.72 22.97
C SER A 244 -2.66 -14.21 22.65
N PRO A 245 -3.55 -13.76 21.73
CA PRO A 245 -3.62 -12.36 21.37
C PRO A 245 -3.96 -11.48 22.57
N ALA A 246 -3.22 -10.37 22.70
CA ALA A 246 -3.44 -9.36 23.72
C ALA A 246 -3.35 -7.97 23.11
N ASN A 247 -3.82 -6.94 23.82
CA ASN A 247 -3.60 -5.55 23.41
C ASN A 247 -2.24 -5.00 23.87
N GLY A 248 -1.95 -3.74 23.55
CA GLY A 248 -0.69 -3.08 23.95
C GLY A 248 -0.46 -2.94 25.46
N LYS A 249 -1.44 -3.29 26.30
CA LYS A 249 -1.33 -3.32 27.77
C LYS A 249 -1.22 -4.76 28.31
N GLY A 250 -1.10 -5.76 27.43
CA GLY A 250 -1.05 -7.18 27.82
C GLY A 250 -2.41 -7.78 28.22
N ARG A 251 -3.54 -7.06 28.06
CA ARG A 251 -4.86 -7.64 28.31
C ARG A 251 -5.22 -8.60 27.18
N PRO A 252 -5.60 -9.86 27.46
CA PRO A 252 -6.06 -10.80 26.44
C PRO A 252 -7.23 -10.26 25.62
N ILE A 253 -7.27 -10.60 24.34
CA ILE A 253 -8.32 -10.18 23.40
C ILE A 253 -8.94 -11.42 22.77
N HIS A 254 -10.18 -11.73 23.14
CA HIS A 254 -10.89 -12.90 22.66
C HIS A 254 -11.93 -12.58 21.60
N THR A 255 -12.44 -11.36 21.59
CA THR A 255 -13.56 -10.93 20.74
C THR A 255 -13.22 -9.71 19.89
N TYR A 256 -13.95 -9.54 18.79
CA TYR A 256 -13.85 -8.35 17.96
C TYR A 256 -14.15 -7.06 18.75
N LYS A 257 -15.11 -7.11 19.67
CA LYS A 257 -15.47 -5.95 20.52
C LYS A 257 -14.31 -5.53 21.41
N GLU A 258 -13.62 -6.46 22.05
CA GLU A 258 -12.44 -6.17 22.87
C GLU A 258 -11.29 -5.60 22.03
N ALA A 259 -11.12 -6.08 20.79
CA ALA A 259 -10.17 -5.50 19.85
C ALA A 259 -10.55 -4.06 19.49
N GLU A 260 -11.83 -3.77 19.20
CA GLU A 260 -12.33 -2.42 18.92
C GLU A 260 -12.12 -1.47 20.11
N GLU A 261 -12.42 -1.92 21.33
CA GLU A 261 -12.14 -1.19 22.58
C GLU A 261 -10.64 -0.92 22.78
N SER A 262 -9.78 -1.78 22.22
CA SER A 262 -8.33 -1.65 22.22
C SER A 262 -7.77 -0.94 20.97
N ASN A 263 -8.62 -0.22 20.23
CA ASN A 263 -8.26 0.48 18.98
C ASN A 263 -7.62 -0.45 17.93
N PHE A 264 -8.01 -1.72 17.94
CA PHE A 264 -7.51 -2.82 17.10
C PHE A 264 -6.01 -3.12 17.22
N VAL A 265 -5.35 -2.64 18.29
CA VAL A 265 -3.95 -2.97 18.56
C VAL A 265 -3.86 -4.37 19.15
N LEU A 266 -3.14 -5.26 18.46
CA LEU A 266 -2.88 -6.64 18.90
C LEU A 266 -1.37 -6.92 18.99
N THR A 267 -0.98 -7.82 19.89
CA THR A 267 0.41 -8.31 20.04
C THR A 267 0.80 -9.32 18.96
N VAL A 268 -0.18 -9.89 18.26
CA VAL A 268 0.02 -10.88 17.18
C VAL A 268 -0.84 -10.52 15.98
N ASN A 269 -0.31 -10.76 14.78
CA ASN A 269 -0.98 -10.43 13.52
C ASN A 269 -1.93 -11.54 13.10
N LEU A 270 -3.10 -11.15 12.56
CA LEU A 270 -4.04 -12.09 11.94
C LEU A 270 -3.44 -12.64 10.64
N ASP A 271 -3.68 -13.92 10.34
CA ASP A 271 -3.59 -14.46 8.97
C ASP A 271 -5.00 -14.92 8.58
N CYS A 272 -5.76 -14.06 7.90
CA CYS A 272 -7.17 -14.35 7.58
C CYS A 272 -7.37 -15.51 6.60
N ILE A 273 -6.32 -15.99 5.95
CA ILE A 273 -6.38 -17.19 5.10
C ILE A 273 -6.17 -18.44 5.95
N THR A 274 -5.17 -18.41 6.82
CA THR A 274 -4.69 -19.58 7.56
C THR A 274 -5.48 -19.81 8.85
N ASP A 275 -5.82 -18.74 9.56
CA ASP A 275 -6.47 -18.80 10.87
C ASP A 275 -8.00 -18.88 10.77
N CYS A 276 -8.60 -18.40 9.67
CA CYS A 276 -10.05 -18.41 9.48
C CYS A 276 -10.59 -19.80 9.11
N GLN A 277 -11.41 -20.40 9.98
CA GLN A 277 -11.98 -21.74 9.76
C GLN A 277 -13.13 -21.79 8.75
N LEU A 278 -13.72 -20.64 8.39
CA LEU A 278 -14.90 -20.59 7.51
C LEU A 278 -14.68 -21.16 6.12
N LEU A 279 -13.43 -21.36 5.73
CA LEU A 279 -13.04 -21.87 4.41
C LEU A 279 -12.90 -23.38 4.37
N ALA A 280 -12.65 -24.03 5.51
CA ALA A 280 -12.57 -25.49 5.58
C ALA A 280 -13.96 -26.16 5.52
N ALA A 281 -15.02 -25.43 5.95
CA ALA A 281 -16.37 -25.95 6.05
C ALA A 281 -17.20 -25.82 4.75
N GLN A 282 -16.72 -25.09 3.74
CA GLN A 282 -17.27 -25.17 2.39
C GLN A 282 -16.54 -26.27 1.62
N GLN A 283 -16.65 -27.51 2.08
CA GLN A 283 -16.37 -28.64 1.20
C GLN A 283 -17.23 -28.47 -0.05
N PRO A 284 -16.70 -28.77 -1.25
CA PRO A 284 -17.54 -28.82 -2.44
C PRO A 284 -18.73 -29.71 -2.13
N LEU A 285 -19.94 -29.20 -2.36
CA LEU A 285 -21.13 -30.05 -2.40
C LEU A 285 -20.75 -31.30 -3.20
N PRO A 286 -21.00 -32.52 -2.69
CA PRO A 286 -20.64 -33.73 -3.39
C PRO A 286 -21.18 -33.59 -4.80
N VAL A 287 -20.25 -33.55 -5.77
CA VAL A 287 -20.60 -33.58 -7.19
C VAL A 287 -21.51 -34.78 -7.29
N ALA A 288 -22.79 -34.53 -7.57
CA ALA A 288 -23.77 -35.58 -7.74
C ALA A 288 -23.12 -36.60 -8.67
N ALA A 289 -22.85 -37.80 -8.13
CA ALA A 289 -22.21 -38.85 -8.88
C ALA A 289 -23.00 -38.98 -10.17
N ALA A 290 -22.38 -38.65 -11.29
CA ALA A 290 -22.97 -38.87 -12.59
C ALA A 290 -23.37 -40.35 -12.60
N ALA A 291 -24.67 -40.60 -12.65
CA ALA A 291 -25.21 -41.93 -12.74
C ALA A 291 -24.55 -42.59 -13.95
N SER A 292 -23.66 -43.54 -13.67
CA SER A 292 -23.11 -44.43 -14.67
C SER A 292 -24.26 -45.31 -15.14
N THR A 293 -24.93 -44.90 -16.21
CA THR A 293 -25.76 -45.80 -17.00
C THR A 293 -24.84 -46.72 -17.76
N GLN A 294 -24.74 -47.98 -17.30
CA GLN A 294 -24.26 -49.07 -18.13
C GLN A 294 -25.26 -49.33 -19.27
N PRO A 295 -24.78 -49.75 -20.46
CA PRO A 295 -25.66 -50.14 -21.55
C PRO A 295 -26.15 -51.59 -21.32
N THR A 296 -27.46 -51.77 -21.23
CA THR A 296 -28.10 -53.07 -21.46
C THR A 296 -28.56 -53.12 -22.92
N ASP A 297 -28.00 -54.06 -23.66
CA ASP A 297 -28.48 -54.52 -24.97
C ASP A 297 -29.95 -54.95 -24.89
N GLY A 298 -30.72 -54.62 -25.93
CA GLY A 298 -32.09 -55.10 -26.12
C GLY A 298 -32.86 -54.34 -27.20
N ASP A 299 -32.92 -54.94 -28.39
CA ASP A 299 -33.69 -54.52 -29.56
C ASP A 299 -35.17 -54.20 -29.29
N LEU A 300 -35.72 -53.16 -29.94
CA LEU A 300 -36.83 -53.23 -30.92
C LEU A 300 -37.56 -51.87 -31.15
N VAL A 301 -37.70 -51.54 -32.45
CA VAL A 301 -38.82 -50.86 -33.16
C VAL A 301 -38.99 -49.33 -33.06
N LEU A 302 -38.54 -48.68 -34.15
CA LEU A 302 -39.28 -47.81 -35.09
C LEU A 302 -40.36 -46.86 -34.54
N GLU A 303 -40.11 -45.54 -34.61
CA GLU A 303 -40.98 -44.62 -35.36
C GLU A 303 -40.32 -43.26 -35.68
N LYS A 304 -40.83 -42.65 -36.75
CA LYS A 304 -40.33 -41.48 -37.49
C LYS A 304 -40.49 -40.17 -36.72
N SER A 305 -39.56 -39.21 -36.91
CA SER A 305 -39.87 -37.91 -37.57
C SER A 305 -38.69 -36.91 -37.59
N ALA A 306 -38.43 -36.38 -38.80
CA ALA A 306 -38.04 -35.00 -39.18
C ALA A 306 -37.05 -34.21 -38.28
N SER A 307 -35.79 -34.06 -38.71
CA SER A 307 -35.21 -32.92 -39.47
C SER A 307 -34.87 -31.68 -38.64
N TRP A 308 -33.61 -31.20 -38.73
CA TRP A 308 -33.19 -29.85 -39.16
C TRP A 308 -31.70 -29.63 -38.80
N HIS A 309 -30.90 -29.55 -39.88
CA HIS A 309 -29.58 -28.95 -40.13
C HIS A 309 -28.41 -28.97 -39.10
N SER A 310 -27.46 -29.83 -39.46
CA SER A 310 -26.01 -29.65 -39.50
C SER A 310 -25.48 -28.23 -39.79
N PHE A 311 -24.48 -27.79 -39.02
CA PHE A 311 -23.46 -26.83 -39.48
C PHE A 311 -22.09 -27.52 -39.51
N THR A 312 -21.59 -27.69 -40.73
CA THR A 312 -20.27 -28.21 -41.08
C THR A 312 -19.20 -27.13 -40.91
N LYS A 313 -18.05 -27.53 -40.36
CA LYS A 313 -16.75 -26.87 -40.51
C LYS A 313 -16.35 -26.80 -41.99
N PRO A 314 -15.49 -25.84 -42.37
CA PRO A 314 -14.50 -26.09 -43.40
C PRO A 314 -13.08 -26.13 -42.82
N ALA A 315 -12.34 -27.13 -43.27
CA ALA A 315 -10.88 -27.19 -43.26
C ALA A 315 -10.39 -26.97 -44.70
N THR A 316 -9.06 -26.95 -44.86
CA THR A 316 -8.24 -26.82 -46.09
C THR A 316 -7.96 -25.36 -46.51
N GLU A 317 -6.79 -24.95 -47.01
CA GLU A 317 -5.40 -25.42 -47.07
C GLU A 317 -4.60 -24.29 -47.78
N ASN A 318 -3.28 -24.46 -47.88
CA ASN A 318 -2.26 -23.69 -48.63
C ASN A 318 -1.63 -22.49 -47.91
N ASP A 319 -0.31 -22.29 -47.81
CA ASP A 319 0.95 -22.78 -48.42
C ASP A 319 1.75 -21.54 -48.91
N ARG A 320 3.07 -21.57 -48.69
CA ARG A 320 4.14 -20.70 -49.22
C ARG A 320 4.40 -19.29 -48.64
N SER A 321 5.41 -19.27 -47.77
CA SER A 321 6.69 -18.54 -47.88
C SER A 321 6.82 -17.37 -48.87
N HIS A 322 7.21 -16.17 -48.39
CA HIS A 322 8.15 -15.26 -49.06
C HIS A 322 8.77 -14.22 -48.09
N LEU A 323 10.11 -14.22 -48.03
CA LEU A 323 11.04 -13.08 -47.99
C LEU A 323 10.84 -11.96 -46.93
N LEU A 324 11.60 -12.07 -45.83
CA LEU A 324 12.03 -10.94 -45.01
C LEU A 324 13.01 -10.05 -45.80
N ARG A 325 12.53 -8.90 -46.25
CA ARG A 325 13.35 -7.84 -46.85
C ARG A 325 13.77 -6.86 -45.75
N GLN A 326 15.05 -6.91 -45.37
CA GLN A 326 15.71 -5.86 -44.61
C GLN A 326 15.63 -4.53 -45.39
N ARG A 327 15.20 -3.46 -44.72
CA ARG A 327 15.37 -2.08 -45.20
C ARG A 327 16.19 -1.31 -44.17
N SER A 328 17.44 -1.09 -44.55
CA SER A 328 18.38 -0.15 -43.98
C SER A 328 17.87 1.28 -44.17
N VAL A 329 17.89 2.09 -43.10
CA VAL A 329 17.70 3.54 -43.15
C VAL A 329 19.08 4.20 -43.24
N PRO A 330 19.35 5.12 -44.18
CA PRO A 330 20.59 5.87 -44.18
C PRO A 330 20.52 7.09 -43.27
N HIS A 331 21.63 7.30 -42.55
CA HIS A 331 22.03 8.55 -41.94
C HIS A 331 22.08 9.69 -42.96
N THR A 332 21.55 10.86 -42.59
CA THR A 332 21.95 12.15 -43.16
C THR A 332 22.29 13.12 -42.04
N SER A 333 23.57 13.46 -41.98
CA SER A 333 24.15 14.59 -41.27
C SER A 333 23.99 15.86 -42.09
N ALA A 334 23.49 16.95 -41.50
CA ALA A 334 23.70 18.30 -42.02
C ALA A 334 23.70 19.31 -40.87
N GLN A 335 24.74 20.13 -40.86
CA GLN A 335 25.06 21.23 -39.92
C GLN A 335 24.12 22.44 -40.06
N PRO A 336 24.12 23.36 -39.08
CA PRO A 336 23.16 24.47 -38.96
C PRO A 336 23.65 25.77 -39.63
N PRO A 337 22.75 26.74 -39.85
CA PRO A 337 23.14 28.14 -39.94
C PRO A 337 22.41 29.04 -38.92
N SER A 338 23.25 29.76 -38.15
CA SER A 338 23.21 31.20 -37.83
C SER A 338 21.89 31.93 -37.50
N GLU A 339 21.93 32.62 -36.34
CA GLU A 339 21.11 33.76 -35.92
C GLU A 339 21.06 34.92 -36.93
N PRO A 340 20.09 35.85 -36.80
CA PRO A 340 20.45 37.11 -36.12
C PRO A 340 19.37 37.72 -35.19
N SER A 341 19.90 38.25 -34.09
CA SER A 341 19.62 39.49 -33.33
C SER A 341 18.40 40.42 -33.60
N HIS A 342 17.97 41.01 -32.48
CA HIS A 342 17.31 42.32 -32.23
C HIS A 342 15.78 42.44 -32.21
N GLY A 343 15.26 42.90 -31.06
CA GLY A 343 14.01 43.67 -30.98
C GLY A 343 13.25 43.60 -29.65
N HIS A 344 13.69 44.32 -28.63
CA HIS A 344 12.82 44.85 -27.55
C HIS A 344 12.03 46.07 -28.11
N PRO A 345 10.82 46.39 -27.60
CA PRO A 345 10.73 47.29 -26.45
C PRO A 345 9.56 47.06 -25.46
N GLU A 346 9.78 47.57 -24.24
CA GLU A 346 8.88 48.34 -23.34
C GLU A 346 7.49 47.77 -22.98
N SER A 347 7.25 47.41 -21.71
CA SER A 347 6.93 48.28 -20.56
C SER A 347 5.55 48.94 -20.65
N SER A 348 4.63 48.49 -19.79
CA SER A 348 3.57 49.34 -19.23
C SER A 348 3.11 48.81 -17.89
N ASN A 349 3.58 49.50 -16.85
CA ASN A 349 2.96 49.59 -15.53
C ASN A 349 1.59 50.24 -15.66
N GLN A 350 0.55 49.66 -15.05
CA GLN A 350 -0.50 50.45 -14.42
C GLN A 350 -0.93 49.79 -13.10
N ALA A 351 -0.56 50.46 -12.02
CA ALA A 351 -1.21 50.38 -10.73
C ALA A 351 -2.36 51.39 -10.72
N LEU A 352 -3.51 51.02 -10.18
CA LEU A 352 -4.51 51.94 -9.63
C LEU A 352 -5.22 51.26 -8.45
N GLN A 353 -4.89 51.76 -7.27
CA GLN A 353 -5.78 52.06 -6.14
C GLN A 353 -7.08 52.72 -6.69
N THR A 354 -8.29 52.65 -6.15
CA THR A 354 -8.92 52.53 -4.83
C THR A 354 -10.44 52.38 -5.17
N GLU A 355 -11.30 51.74 -4.40
CA GLU A 355 -12.09 52.43 -3.36
C GLU A 355 -12.97 51.43 -2.59
N ASN A 356 -13.22 51.84 -1.34
CA ASN A 356 -14.09 51.26 -0.34
C ASN A 356 -15.58 51.46 -0.63
N ALA A 357 -16.40 50.48 -0.22
CA ALA A 357 -17.64 50.60 0.55
C ALA A 357 -18.22 49.17 0.59
N GLY A 358 -18.34 48.48 1.72
CA GLY A 358 -18.99 48.91 2.95
C GLY A 358 -20.31 48.16 3.01
N ASP A 359 -20.42 47.11 3.85
CA ASP A 359 -21.64 46.88 4.59
C ASP A 359 -21.45 45.92 5.77
N ASN A 360 -21.99 46.39 6.88
CA ASN A 360 -22.03 45.79 8.20
C ASN A 360 -22.96 44.57 8.25
N LEU A 361 -22.64 43.56 9.06
CA LEU A 361 -23.67 42.95 9.90
C LEU A 361 -23.12 42.31 11.18
N ALA A 362 -23.83 42.62 12.25
CA ALA A 362 -23.65 42.39 13.67
C ALA A 362 -23.24 40.99 14.18
N ILE A 363 -22.24 41.02 15.05
CA ILE A 363 -22.15 40.48 16.42
C ILE A 363 -23.38 39.69 16.92
N LEU A 364 -23.14 38.44 17.33
CA LEU A 364 -23.84 37.78 18.45
C LEU A 364 -22.86 36.87 19.20
N THR A 365 -22.26 37.42 20.25
CA THR A 365 -21.51 36.71 21.30
C THR A 365 -22.49 36.18 22.33
N SER A 366 -22.46 34.88 22.60
CA SER A 366 -23.08 34.29 23.79
C SER A 366 -21.99 33.64 24.65
N ALA A 367 -21.89 34.15 25.88
CA ALA A 367 -20.94 33.75 26.90
C ALA A 367 -21.40 32.45 27.58
N LEU A 368 -20.46 31.53 27.83
CA LEU A 368 -20.63 30.39 28.72
C LEU A 368 -19.99 30.68 30.09
N PRO A 369 -20.57 30.19 31.20
CA PRO A 369 -20.17 30.56 32.55
C PRO A 369 -18.90 29.84 33.02
N ALA A 370 -18.14 30.55 33.85
CA ALA A 370 -16.90 30.13 34.49
C ALA A 370 -17.12 28.98 35.49
N ILE A 371 -16.21 28.00 35.46
CA ILE A 371 -16.09 26.91 36.43
C ILE A 371 -15.02 27.34 37.46
N PRO A 372 -15.26 27.22 38.78
CA PRO A 372 -14.29 27.61 39.80
C PRO A 372 -13.16 26.57 39.98
N PRO A 373 -11.99 26.99 40.48
CA PRO A 373 -10.81 26.13 40.60
C PRO A 373 -10.92 25.15 41.78
N VAL A 374 -10.61 23.88 41.52
CA VAL A 374 -10.45 22.84 42.54
C VAL A 374 -9.04 22.91 43.12
N SER A 375 -8.97 23.04 44.44
CA SER A 375 -7.76 23.04 45.26
C SER A 375 -7.19 21.63 45.37
N ILE A 376 -5.91 21.44 45.06
CA ILE A 376 -5.16 20.18 45.26
C ILE A 376 -4.13 20.44 46.35
N SER A 377 -4.23 19.70 47.45
CA SER A 377 -3.18 19.59 48.47
C SER A 377 -2.33 18.34 48.24
N PRO A 378 -1.04 18.34 48.60
CA PRO A 378 -0.11 17.24 48.34
C PRO A 378 -0.23 16.17 49.42
N VAL A 379 -0.22 14.90 49.01
CA VAL A 379 0.00 13.77 49.93
C VAL A 379 1.25 13.03 49.49
N SER A 380 2.03 12.72 50.51
CA SER A 380 3.42 12.30 50.58
C SER A 380 3.71 10.89 50.08
N GLU A 381 4.98 10.72 49.74
CA GLU A 381 5.74 9.50 49.49
C GLU A 381 5.53 8.43 50.58
N GLU A 382 5.42 7.17 50.16
CA GLU A 382 5.88 6.06 50.98
C GLU A 382 6.43 4.93 50.11
N SER A 383 7.46 4.32 50.65
CA SER A 383 8.54 3.55 50.05
C SER A 383 8.25 2.06 50.07
N LEU A 384 8.67 1.32 49.04
CA LEU A 384 8.87 -0.13 49.15
C LEU A 384 10.13 -0.58 48.41
N ASN A 385 11.12 -0.96 49.22
CA ASN A 385 12.27 -1.80 48.86
C ASN A 385 11.84 -3.28 48.86
N ALA A 386 12.33 -4.05 47.88
CA ALA A 386 12.76 -5.46 48.02
C ALA A 386 13.28 -5.92 46.64
N ALA A 387 14.59 -6.07 46.45
CA ALA A 387 15.35 -7.30 46.70
C ALA A 387 15.05 -8.39 45.67
N GLU A 388 15.90 -8.51 44.64
CA GLU A 388 15.91 -9.65 43.72
C GLU A 388 17.32 -10.25 43.68
N ALA A 389 17.38 -11.56 43.96
CA ALA A 389 18.58 -12.36 44.08
C ALA A 389 18.97 -12.96 42.73
N ALA A 390 20.26 -12.94 42.42
CA ALA A 390 20.84 -13.52 41.22
C ALA A 390 21.21 -15.00 41.43
N ILE A 391 20.88 -15.87 40.45
CA ILE A 391 21.57 -17.14 40.18
C ILE A 391 21.65 -17.34 38.64
N PRO A 392 22.47 -18.26 38.09
CA PRO A 392 23.61 -17.91 37.25
C PRO A 392 23.40 -18.27 35.77
N VAL A 393 24.28 -17.70 34.95
CA VAL A 393 24.38 -17.95 33.50
C VAL A 393 25.01 -19.32 33.24
N SER A 394 24.39 -20.12 32.37
CA SER A 394 25.04 -21.24 31.69
C SER A 394 24.72 -21.20 30.20
N GLU A 395 25.75 -21.49 29.41
CA GLU A 395 25.92 -21.27 27.98
C GLU A 395 25.17 -22.23 27.05
N GLU A 396 25.22 -21.84 25.77
CA GLU A 396 25.07 -22.61 24.53
C GLU A 396 23.68 -23.13 24.15
N LYS A 397 23.07 -22.47 23.15
CA LYS A 397 22.24 -23.17 22.16
C LYS A 397 22.24 -22.51 20.78
N LYS A 398 22.27 -23.42 19.81
CA LYS A 398 22.39 -23.32 18.36
C LYS A 398 21.40 -22.35 17.72
N SER A 399 21.85 -21.73 16.63
CA SER A 399 21.09 -20.84 15.75
C SER A 399 19.84 -21.51 15.18
N GLU A 400 18.67 -21.02 15.60
CA GLU A 400 17.37 -21.26 14.98
C GLU A 400 17.06 -20.19 13.91
N PRO A 401 16.22 -20.51 12.91
CA PRO A 401 15.81 -19.56 11.88
C PRO A 401 15.03 -18.39 12.51
N ILE A 402 15.40 -17.17 12.13
CA ILE A 402 14.82 -15.91 12.63
C ILE A 402 13.31 -15.92 12.36
N ALA A 403 12.52 -16.23 13.38
CA ALA A 403 11.10 -15.92 13.38
C ALA A 403 10.97 -14.39 13.30
N TRP A 404 10.26 -13.90 12.29
CA TRP A 404 9.87 -12.49 12.15
C TRP A 404 8.88 -12.12 13.26
N GLN A 405 9.36 -12.06 14.50
CA GLN A 405 8.59 -11.54 15.63
C GLN A 405 8.54 -10.03 15.45
N PHE A 406 7.34 -9.53 15.14
CA PHE A 406 7.01 -8.13 15.27
C PHE A 406 7.02 -7.77 16.76
N TYR A 407 8.21 -7.54 17.30
CA TYR A 407 8.34 -6.87 18.58
C TYR A 407 7.86 -5.43 18.39
N ARG A 408 6.63 -5.13 18.82
CA ARG A 408 6.17 -3.76 19.10
C ARG A 408 6.55 -3.48 20.56
N PRO A 409 7.60 -2.71 20.87
CA PRO A 409 7.88 -2.33 22.25
C PRO A 409 6.74 -1.45 22.76
N ALA A 410 6.13 -1.85 23.87
CA ALA A 410 5.40 -0.92 24.71
C ALA A 410 6.41 0.13 25.20
N THR A 411 6.22 1.39 24.78
CA THR A 411 6.91 2.59 25.28
C THR A 411 8.44 2.54 25.26
N TYR A 412 9.07 3.10 24.23
CA TYR A 412 10.48 3.50 24.32
C TYR A 412 10.60 4.76 25.22
N PRO A 413 11.47 4.78 26.24
CA PRO A 413 11.99 6.03 26.76
C PRO A 413 12.86 6.70 25.68
N LEU A 414 12.75 8.03 25.58
CA LEU A 414 13.51 8.85 24.64
C LEU A 414 15.03 8.65 24.83
N PRO A 415 15.83 8.52 23.76
CA PRO A 415 17.28 8.57 23.92
C PRO A 415 17.71 9.98 24.35
N GLU A 416 18.43 10.08 25.45
CA GLU A 416 19.11 11.31 25.84
C GLU A 416 20.12 11.71 24.76
N LYS A 417 20.12 12.99 24.39
CA LYS A 417 21.04 13.55 23.40
C LYS A 417 22.49 13.35 23.87
N PRO A 418 23.44 13.02 22.98
CA PRO A 418 24.84 13.05 23.34
C PRO A 418 25.25 14.50 23.68
N LEU A 419 25.75 14.68 24.90
CA LEU A 419 26.40 15.90 25.36
C LEU A 419 27.59 16.22 24.45
N LEU A 420 27.45 17.27 23.64
CA LEU A 420 28.55 17.91 22.94
C LEU A 420 29.56 18.44 23.98
N ARG A 421 30.67 17.74 24.14
CA ARG A 421 31.87 18.25 24.84
C ARG A 421 32.39 19.47 24.07
N GLN A 422 32.18 20.65 24.62
CA GLN A 422 32.98 21.83 24.28
C GLN A 422 34.37 21.66 24.89
N THR A 423 35.39 21.49 24.06
CA THR A 423 36.78 21.70 24.47
C THR A 423 37.22 23.08 24.02
N SER A 424 37.37 23.98 24.98
CA SER A 424 38.07 25.24 24.86
C SER A 424 39.58 24.97 24.84
N SER A 425 40.25 25.39 23.77
CA SER A 425 41.71 25.46 23.71
C SER A 425 42.13 26.84 23.21
N THR A 426 42.56 27.63 24.17
CA THR A 426 43.30 28.89 24.05
C THR A 426 44.65 28.62 23.42
N THR A 427 45.07 29.37 22.39
CA THR A 427 46.49 29.48 22.06
C THR A 427 46.82 30.88 21.54
N ALA A 428 47.97 31.36 22.02
CA ALA A 428 48.41 32.73 22.09
C ALA A 428 48.88 33.32 20.75
N ILE A 429 48.79 34.65 20.72
CA ILE A 429 49.30 35.56 19.71
C ILE A 429 50.83 35.64 19.81
N ALA A 430 51.51 35.44 18.67
CA ALA A 430 52.84 35.99 18.42
C ALA A 430 52.97 36.33 16.93
N SER A 431 53.35 37.57 16.65
CA SER A 431 53.74 38.12 15.34
C SER A 431 55.21 38.57 15.44
N PRO A 432 55.89 39.04 14.38
CA PRO A 432 55.87 38.67 12.95
C PRO A 432 57.30 38.44 12.39
N THR A 433 57.43 38.07 11.11
CA THR A 433 58.56 38.54 10.27
C THR A 433 58.18 38.57 8.79
N ARG A 434 58.58 39.68 8.15
CA ARG A 434 58.58 40.01 6.71
C ARG A 434 59.20 38.90 5.85
N ASP A 435 58.75 38.71 4.61
CA ASP A 435 59.31 39.46 3.47
C ASP A 435 58.57 39.27 2.14
N GLU A 436 58.77 40.25 1.27
CA GLU A 436 58.16 40.48 -0.04
C GLU A 436 58.63 39.50 -1.14
N ASN A 437 57.76 39.17 -2.11
CA ASN A 437 58.00 39.47 -3.53
C ASN A 437 56.90 38.97 -4.50
N LYS A 438 56.35 39.94 -5.24
CA LYS A 438 56.10 40.00 -6.70
C LYS A 438 55.36 38.84 -7.43
N ARG A 439 54.13 39.17 -7.87
CA ARG A 439 53.47 38.77 -9.14
C ARG A 439 54.24 39.37 -10.36
N PRO A 440 53.95 39.09 -11.67
CA PRO A 440 52.69 38.58 -12.29
C PRO A 440 52.82 37.70 -13.58
N ALA A 441 51.67 37.50 -14.25
CA ALA A 441 51.41 37.12 -15.66
C ALA A 441 51.27 35.60 -15.96
N GLN A 442 50.05 35.10 -16.16
CA GLN A 442 49.28 35.00 -17.43
C GLN A 442 49.82 33.90 -18.37
N PHE A 443 48.98 32.91 -18.71
CA PHE A 443 48.47 32.64 -20.07
C PHE A 443 47.52 31.43 -20.06
N LEU A 444 46.36 31.65 -20.71
CA LEU A 444 45.38 30.70 -21.29
C LEU A 444 44.60 29.74 -20.38
#